data_AF-A0A7W5AG85-F1
#
_entry.id   AF-A0A7W5AG85-F1
#
_cell.length_a   1.000
_cell.length_b   1.000
_cell.length_c   1.000
_cell.angle_alpha   90.00
_cell.angle_beta   90.00
_cell.angle_gamma   90.00
#
_symmetry.space_group_name_H-M   'P 1'
#
loop_
_entity.id
_entity.type
_entity.pdbx_description
1 polymer ?
#
loop_
_entity_poly.entity_id
_entity_poly.type
_entity_poly.pdbx_seq_one_letter_code
_entity_poly.pdbx_strand_id
1 'polypeptide(L)'
;MRKTRIITAMATAFAVAAPIVGTPGTAHAAVPGVAHDYSKLMYRSLTVDATKAALRRTLAVQKAALKTRTTEVTAATRADAAARKKLADVTTAHAAVHERLKTAERALTGTKNTLTRVSKQRPRKKKAVTKATRAVTTATATRDARRKRLHEAAAVLRATKAQARTAATGLQKAAAVRQAAAAAIPKTEQRIATAGTAAGYAAQAATVSRDVVTEIRPKFALADTTTVYGTTVHRNVAYAFKRMVDDARADGVAISGGGFRTKQRQIELRKINGCPDVWTAPASACRVPTAIPGRSLHELGLAVDITSDGKSLTKKTKAFKWLSANAAKYGYVNLPSEAWHWSITGG
;
A
#
# COMPACT_ATOMS: atom_id res chain seq x y z
N MET A 1 51.48 45.71 51.72
CA MET A 1 50.79 46.96 51.38
C MET A 1 49.87 46.71 50.19
N ARG A 2 48.56 47.04 50.32
CA ARG A 2 47.58 47.49 49.29
C ARG A 2 47.49 46.70 47.95
N LYS A 3 46.34 46.34 47.38
CA LYS A 3 44.93 46.74 47.54
C LYS A 3 44.05 45.77 46.72
N THR A 4 42.83 45.62 47.21
CA THR A 4 41.59 45.02 46.68
C THR A 4 41.19 45.47 45.26
N ARG A 5 40.47 44.63 44.49
CA ARG A 5 39.05 44.88 44.07
C ARG A 5 38.45 43.81 43.14
N ILE A 6 37.19 43.51 43.47
CA ILE A 6 36.16 42.74 42.77
C ILE A 6 35.61 43.58 41.60
N ILE A 7 35.23 42.95 40.48
CA ILE A 7 34.22 43.50 39.56
C ILE A 7 33.23 42.40 39.15
N THR A 8 32.01 42.58 39.64
CA THR A 8 30.75 41.96 39.20
C THR A 8 30.22 42.75 38.00
N ALA A 9 29.67 42.08 36.98
CA ALA A 9 28.89 42.74 35.93
C ALA A 9 27.43 42.27 36.01
N MET A 10 26.58 43.17 36.51
CA MET A 10 25.12 43.11 36.43
C MET A 10 24.67 43.55 35.03
N ALA A 11 23.58 42.96 34.54
CA ALA A 11 22.79 43.53 33.45
C ALA A 11 21.31 43.52 33.82
N THR A 12 20.75 44.73 33.97
CA THR A 12 19.30 45.01 34.08
C THR A 12 18.99 46.32 33.37
N ALA A 13 18.04 46.27 32.43
CA ALA A 13 17.05 47.30 32.06
C ALA A 13 16.14 46.66 30.97
N PHE A 14 14.84 46.38 31.20
CA PHE A 14 13.65 47.27 31.08
C PHE A 14 13.54 47.95 29.69
N ALA A 15 12.41 48.01 28.95
CA ALA A 15 11.04 47.57 29.16
C ALA A 15 10.20 47.68 27.84
N VAL A 16 9.08 46.93 27.78
CA VAL A 16 7.76 47.24 27.18
C VAL A 16 7.60 47.36 25.64
N ALA A 17 6.81 46.42 25.08
CA ALA A 17 5.54 46.71 24.41
C ALA A 17 4.80 45.40 24.07
N ALA A 18 3.60 45.20 24.65
CA ALA A 18 2.59 44.30 24.10
C ALA A 18 1.75 45.10 23.09
N PRO A 19 1.17 44.45 22.07
CA PRO A 19 -0.23 44.07 22.25
C PRO A 19 -0.61 42.68 21.71
N ILE A 20 -1.54 42.07 22.46
CA ILE A 20 -2.77 41.41 21.99
C ILE A 20 -2.62 40.16 21.13
N VAL A 21 -2.95 39.06 21.79
CA VAL A 21 -3.20 37.71 21.28
C VAL A 21 -4.26 37.75 20.17
N GLY A 22 -3.82 37.64 18.92
CA GLY A 22 -4.65 37.12 17.84
C GLY A 22 -4.36 35.62 17.72
N THR A 23 -5.35 34.79 18.04
CA THR A 23 -5.31 33.36 17.73
C THR A 23 -5.06 33.19 16.22
N PRO A 24 -4.04 32.42 15.78
CA PRO A 24 -4.00 31.98 14.41
C PRO A 24 -5.19 31.02 14.24
N GLY A 25 -6.24 31.53 13.60
CA GLY A 25 -7.36 30.72 13.18
C GLY A 25 -6.85 29.47 12.49
N THR A 26 -7.47 28.34 12.81
CA THR A 26 -7.24 27.10 12.08
C THR A 26 -7.36 27.42 10.60
N ALA A 27 -6.22 27.34 9.89
CA ALA A 27 -6.21 27.29 8.45
C ALA A 27 -7.08 26.08 8.08
N HIS A 28 -8.35 26.36 7.79
CA HIS A 28 -9.26 25.39 7.21
C HIS A 28 -8.63 25.08 5.87
N ALA A 29 -7.91 23.96 5.80
CA ALA A 29 -7.54 23.35 4.54
C ALA A 29 -8.81 23.35 3.69
N ALA A 30 -8.76 24.02 2.54
CA ALA A 30 -9.92 24.21 1.68
C ALA A 30 -10.66 22.88 1.56
N VAL A 31 -11.86 22.83 2.16
CA VAL A 31 -12.72 21.65 2.08
C VAL A 31 -12.93 21.43 0.58
N PRO A 32 -12.60 20.26 0.02
CA PRO A 32 -12.85 20.01 -1.39
C PRO A 32 -14.31 20.36 -1.69
N GLY A 33 -14.56 21.08 -2.79
CA GLY A 33 -15.92 21.49 -3.14
C GLY A 33 -16.86 20.29 -3.17
N VAL A 34 -18.11 20.48 -2.75
CA VAL A 34 -19.18 19.47 -2.71
C VAL A 34 -19.32 18.77 -4.07
N ALA A 35 -19.06 19.52 -5.15
CA ALA A 35 -18.95 19.04 -6.52
C ALA A 35 -17.89 17.91 -6.73
N HIS A 36 -16.71 18.05 -6.14
CA HIS A 36 -15.65 17.05 -6.21
C HIS A 36 -15.94 15.85 -5.29
N ASP A 37 -16.60 16.08 -4.16
CA ASP A 37 -17.04 15.02 -3.27
C ASP A 37 -18.14 14.16 -3.90
N TYR A 38 -19.07 14.76 -4.65
CA TYR A 38 -20.07 14.02 -5.43
C TYR A 38 -19.44 13.06 -6.45
N SER A 39 -18.49 13.54 -7.25
CA SER A 39 -17.80 12.70 -8.25
C SER A 39 -17.07 11.51 -7.61
N LYS A 40 -16.41 11.76 -6.47
CA LYS A 40 -15.76 10.70 -5.67
C LYS A 40 -16.74 9.70 -5.09
N LEU A 41 -17.86 10.16 -4.54
CA LEU A 41 -18.92 9.30 -4.00
C LEU A 41 -19.52 8.42 -5.10
N MET A 42 -19.81 8.99 -6.27
CA MET A 42 -20.30 8.24 -7.43
C MET A 42 -19.28 7.23 -7.93
N TYR A 43 -18.01 7.61 -8.04
CA TYR A 43 -16.94 6.67 -8.40
C TYR A 43 -16.86 5.51 -7.42
N ARG A 44 -16.88 5.78 -6.09
CA ARG A 44 -16.86 4.73 -5.06
C ARG A 44 -18.09 3.85 -5.11
N SER A 45 -19.29 4.43 -5.28
CA SER A 45 -20.54 3.69 -5.46
C SER A 45 -20.43 2.65 -6.57
N LEU A 46 -19.90 3.07 -7.72
CA LEU A 46 -19.83 2.25 -8.93
C LEU A 46 -18.64 1.28 -8.97
N THR A 47 -17.70 1.37 -8.02
CA THR A 47 -16.46 0.55 -8.03
C THR A 47 -16.23 -0.24 -6.74
N VAL A 48 -16.99 -0.01 -5.67
CA VAL A 48 -16.75 -0.62 -4.36
C VAL A 48 -16.83 -2.14 -4.40
N ASP A 49 -17.76 -2.72 -5.17
CA ASP A 49 -17.91 -4.17 -5.24
C ASP A 49 -16.73 -4.83 -5.96
N ALA A 50 -16.31 -4.25 -7.10
CA ALA A 50 -15.11 -4.68 -7.81
C ALA A 50 -13.85 -4.51 -6.94
N THR A 51 -13.76 -3.41 -6.19
CA THR A 51 -12.68 -3.13 -5.24
C THR A 51 -12.64 -4.17 -4.12
N LYS A 52 -13.79 -4.48 -3.49
CA LYS A 52 -13.90 -5.51 -2.47
C LYS A 52 -13.56 -6.90 -3.02
N ALA A 53 -14.00 -7.23 -4.23
CA ALA A 53 -13.63 -8.48 -4.89
C ALA A 53 -12.12 -8.59 -5.11
N ALA A 54 -11.48 -7.51 -5.57
CA ALA A 54 -10.02 -7.45 -5.72
C ALA A 54 -9.30 -7.62 -4.37
N LEU A 55 -9.76 -6.93 -3.32
CA LEU A 55 -9.19 -7.06 -1.97
C LEU A 55 -9.33 -8.49 -1.41
N ARG A 56 -10.47 -9.16 -1.64
CA ARG A 56 -10.66 -10.57 -1.24
C ARG A 56 -9.71 -11.52 -1.97
N ARG A 57 -9.47 -11.31 -3.26
CA ARG A 57 -8.45 -12.07 -4.02
C ARG A 57 -7.05 -11.84 -3.44
N THR A 58 -6.69 -10.59 -3.17
CA THR A 58 -5.43 -10.24 -2.50
C THR A 58 -5.30 -10.92 -1.14
N LEU A 59 -6.35 -10.91 -0.33
CA LEU A 59 -6.38 -11.55 0.99
C LEU A 59 -6.16 -13.07 0.88
N ALA A 60 -6.78 -13.73 -0.10
CA ALA A 60 -6.58 -15.16 -0.34
C ALA A 60 -5.11 -15.47 -0.70
N VAL A 61 -4.51 -14.68 -1.59
CA VAL A 61 -3.09 -14.80 -1.95
C VAL A 61 -2.18 -14.56 -0.74
N GLN A 62 -2.46 -13.55 0.09
CA GLN A 62 -1.69 -13.28 1.31
C GLN A 62 -1.77 -14.43 2.32
N LYS A 63 -2.95 -15.04 2.50
CA LYS A 63 -3.13 -16.19 3.40
C LYS A 63 -2.37 -17.43 2.88
N ALA A 64 -2.41 -17.69 1.57
CA ALA A 64 -1.62 -18.76 0.95
C ALA A 64 -0.10 -18.53 1.08
N ALA A 65 0.34 -17.28 0.87
CA ALA A 65 1.73 -16.89 1.06
C ALA A 65 2.17 -17.09 2.51
N LEU A 66 1.38 -16.67 3.50
CA LEU A 66 1.69 -16.88 4.92
C LEU A 66 1.83 -18.37 5.27
N LYS A 67 0.98 -19.25 4.73
CA LYS A 67 1.11 -20.70 4.89
C LYS A 67 2.47 -21.18 4.38
N THR A 68 2.85 -20.77 3.17
CA THR A 68 4.14 -21.10 2.57
C THR A 68 5.31 -20.60 3.42
N ARG A 69 5.31 -19.31 3.82
CA ARG A 69 6.37 -18.73 4.65
C ARG A 69 6.48 -19.39 6.02
N THR A 70 5.38 -19.85 6.58
CA THR A 70 5.40 -20.64 7.83
C THR A 70 6.16 -21.95 7.64
N THR A 71 5.94 -22.66 6.54
CA THR A 71 6.70 -23.90 6.25
C THR A 71 8.19 -23.65 6.01
N GLU A 72 8.55 -22.54 5.36
CA GLU A 72 9.94 -22.13 5.16
C GLU A 72 10.64 -21.81 6.49
N VAL A 73 9.96 -21.12 7.41
CA VAL A 73 10.48 -20.88 8.76
C VAL A 73 10.73 -22.21 9.48
N THR A 74 9.79 -23.15 9.44
CA THR A 74 9.99 -24.48 10.05
C THR A 74 11.20 -25.21 9.45
N ALA A 75 11.38 -25.16 8.14
CA ALA A 75 12.53 -25.76 7.47
C ALA A 75 13.85 -25.08 7.90
N ALA A 76 13.88 -23.75 7.93
CA ALA A 76 15.04 -22.97 8.34
C ALA A 76 15.39 -23.19 9.82
N THR A 77 14.39 -23.36 10.70
CA THR A 77 14.59 -23.71 12.12
C THR A 77 15.28 -25.07 12.25
N ARG A 78 14.84 -26.08 11.48
CA ARG A 78 15.49 -27.40 11.48
C ARG A 78 16.93 -27.33 10.96
N ALA A 79 17.18 -26.54 9.91
CA ALA A 79 18.51 -26.35 9.37
C ALA A 79 19.47 -25.66 10.35
N ASP A 80 19.00 -24.60 11.04
CA ASP A 80 19.78 -23.91 12.08
C ASP A 80 20.10 -24.86 13.25
N ALA A 81 19.11 -25.62 13.74
CA ALA A 81 19.32 -26.59 14.80
C ALA A 81 20.35 -27.67 14.42
N ALA A 82 20.25 -28.22 13.21
CA ALA A 82 21.22 -29.21 12.71
C ALA A 82 22.63 -28.63 12.58
N ALA A 83 22.76 -27.39 12.08
CA ALA A 83 24.05 -26.72 11.94
C ALA A 83 24.69 -26.40 13.30
N ARG A 84 23.89 -25.99 14.30
CA ARG A 84 24.36 -25.77 15.67
C ARG A 84 24.84 -27.06 16.33
N LYS A 85 24.09 -28.16 16.17
CA LYS A 85 24.50 -29.48 16.66
C LYS A 85 25.84 -29.90 16.06
N LYS A 86 25.97 -29.82 14.74
CA LYS A 86 27.22 -30.13 14.04
C LYS A 86 28.39 -29.25 14.51
N LEU A 87 28.15 -27.96 14.75
CA LEU A 87 29.17 -27.06 15.28
C LEU A 87 29.62 -27.46 16.69
N ALA A 88 28.70 -27.88 17.56
CA ALA A 88 29.03 -28.38 18.89
C ALA A 88 29.91 -29.65 18.79
N ASP A 89 29.51 -30.62 17.97
CA ASP A 89 30.24 -31.87 17.76
C ASP A 89 31.68 -31.60 17.24
N VAL A 90 31.82 -30.73 16.23
CA VAL A 90 33.12 -30.35 15.66
C VAL A 90 33.98 -29.57 16.66
N THR A 91 33.37 -28.75 17.52
CA THR A 91 34.08 -28.02 18.57
C THR A 91 34.67 -28.98 19.60
N THR A 92 33.89 -29.96 20.05
CA THR A 92 34.34 -31.03 20.95
C THR A 92 35.47 -31.85 20.31
N ALA A 93 35.31 -32.24 19.04
CA ALA A 93 36.34 -32.99 18.31
C ALA A 93 37.65 -32.19 18.17
N HIS A 94 37.56 -30.90 17.87
CA HIS A 94 38.73 -30.01 17.79
C HIS A 94 39.46 -29.93 19.15
N ALA A 95 38.74 -29.78 20.26
CA ALA A 95 39.32 -29.77 21.61
C ALA A 95 40.05 -31.10 21.92
N ALA A 96 39.45 -32.24 21.55
CA ALA A 96 40.09 -33.54 21.73
C ALA A 96 41.38 -33.70 20.90
N VAL A 97 41.43 -33.16 19.68
CA VAL A 97 42.66 -33.14 18.86
C VAL A 97 43.74 -32.28 19.50
N HIS A 98 43.36 -31.13 20.06
CA HIS A 98 44.27 -30.23 20.76
C HIS A 98 44.91 -30.90 22.00
N GLU A 99 44.13 -31.58 22.84
CA GLU A 99 44.65 -32.30 24.00
C GLU A 99 45.59 -33.47 23.63
N ARG A 100 45.34 -34.14 22.50
CA ARG A 100 46.24 -35.16 21.97
C ARG A 100 47.58 -34.58 21.51
N LEU A 101 47.59 -33.38 20.92
CA LEU A 101 48.84 -32.68 20.59
C LEU A 101 49.62 -32.33 21.86
N LYS A 102 48.96 -31.73 22.86
CA LYS A 102 49.57 -31.39 24.15
C LYS A 102 50.19 -32.60 24.84
N THR A 103 49.53 -33.75 24.77
CA THR A 103 50.05 -35.02 25.28
C THR A 103 51.30 -35.47 24.51
N ALA A 104 51.29 -35.39 23.18
CA ALA A 104 52.45 -35.72 22.34
C ALA A 104 53.65 -34.79 22.59
N GLU A 105 53.40 -33.50 22.84
CA GLU A 105 54.44 -32.52 23.18
C GLU A 105 55.08 -32.83 24.54
N ARG A 106 54.29 -33.15 25.56
CA ARG A 106 54.80 -33.60 26.87
C ARG A 106 55.65 -34.87 26.73
N ALA A 107 55.20 -35.84 25.94
CA ALA A 107 55.95 -37.07 25.68
C ALA A 107 57.29 -36.79 24.96
N LEU A 108 57.30 -35.89 23.99
CA LEU A 108 58.54 -35.44 23.32
C LEU A 108 59.50 -34.78 24.30
N THR A 109 59.02 -33.90 25.19
CA THR A 109 59.85 -33.30 26.24
C THR A 109 60.43 -34.37 27.17
N GLY A 110 59.62 -35.34 27.61
CA GLY A 110 60.09 -36.44 28.47
C GLY A 110 61.16 -37.33 27.81
N THR A 111 60.99 -37.65 26.52
CA THR A 111 62.00 -38.43 25.77
C THR A 111 63.29 -37.65 25.54
N LYS A 112 63.21 -36.34 25.26
CA LYS A 112 64.40 -35.45 25.17
C LYS A 112 65.15 -35.39 26.49
N ASN A 113 64.46 -35.20 27.61
CA ASN A 113 65.07 -35.19 28.94
C ASN A 113 65.75 -36.53 29.25
N THR A 114 65.13 -37.65 28.88
CA THR A 114 65.72 -38.99 29.03
C THR A 114 66.99 -39.14 28.20
N LEU A 115 66.99 -38.70 26.94
CA LEU A 115 68.17 -38.71 26.07
C LEU A 115 69.32 -37.89 26.67
N THR A 116 69.04 -36.69 27.17
CA THR A 116 70.03 -35.84 27.85
C THR A 116 70.64 -36.58 29.05
N ARG A 117 69.80 -37.18 29.91
CA ARG A 117 70.26 -37.93 31.09
C ARG A 117 71.15 -39.12 30.73
N VAL A 118 70.71 -40.00 29.82
CA VAL A 118 71.50 -41.19 29.44
C VAL A 118 72.79 -40.83 28.68
N SER A 119 72.81 -39.69 28.00
CA SER A 119 74.02 -39.19 27.31
C SER A 119 75.09 -38.67 28.27
N LYS A 120 74.67 -38.11 29.41
CA LYS A 120 75.54 -37.60 30.48
C LYS A 120 76.00 -38.69 31.46
N GLN A 121 75.31 -39.84 31.54
CA GLN A 121 75.66 -40.94 32.43
C GLN A 121 77.06 -41.51 32.17
N ARG A 122 77.78 -41.90 33.24
CA ARG A 122 79.07 -42.60 33.21
C ARG A 122 79.02 -43.85 34.10
N PRO A 123 79.57 -45.01 33.66
CA PRO A 123 80.15 -45.26 32.34
C PRO A 123 79.10 -45.19 31.22
N ARG A 124 79.53 -44.86 30.00
CA ARG A 124 78.62 -44.58 28.87
C ARG A 124 77.96 -45.86 28.35
N LYS A 125 76.63 -45.96 28.44
CA LYS A 125 75.85 -47.09 27.92
C LYS A 125 75.35 -46.84 26.50
N LYS A 126 76.17 -47.17 25.47
CA LYS A 126 75.86 -46.90 24.04
C LYS A 126 74.44 -47.36 23.61
N LYS A 127 74.03 -48.59 23.98
CA LYS A 127 72.68 -49.14 23.65
C LYS A 127 71.54 -48.27 24.21
N ALA A 128 71.70 -47.72 25.42
CA ALA A 128 70.70 -46.87 26.06
C ALA A 128 70.57 -45.52 25.34
N VAL A 129 71.69 -44.94 24.91
CA VAL A 129 71.70 -43.71 24.09
C VAL A 129 70.97 -43.95 22.77
N THR A 130 71.29 -45.03 22.03
CA THR A 130 70.61 -45.36 20.77
C THR A 130 69.09 -45.55 20.94
N LYS A 131 68.66 -46.24 22.02
CA LYS A 131 67.23 -46.41 22.33
C LYS A 131 66.55 -45.06 22.61
N ALA A 132 67.18 -44.19 23.39
CA ALA A 132 66.65 -42.87 23.70
C ALA A 132 66.58 -41.96 22.46
N THR A 133 67.58 -42.02 21.57
CA THR A 133 67.56 -41.30 20.28
C THR A 133 66.37 -41.75 19.42
N ARG A 134 66.16 -43.06 19.25
CA ARG A 134 65.01 -43.59 18.50
C ARG A 134 63.66 -43.18 19.11
N ALA A 135 63.58 -43.14 20.44
CA ALA A 135 62.39 -42.67 21.14
C ALA A 135 62.09 -41.19 20.85
N VAL A 136 63.11 -40.32 20.82
CA VAL A 136 62.95 -38.90 20.43
C VAL A 136 62.49 -38.77 18.98
N THR A 137 63.07 -39.54 18.05
CA THR A 137 62.63 -39.54 16.64
C THR A 137 61.15 -39.93 16.52
N THR A 138 60.73 -41.00 17.21
CA THR A 138 59.34 -41.49 17.19
C THR A 138 58.37 -40.48 17.82
N ALA A 139 58.74 -39.88 18.95
CA ALA A 139 57.93 -38.86 19.61
C ALA A 139 57.82 -37.57 18.76
N THR A 140 58.88 -37.21 18.03
CA THR A 140 58.89 -36.06 17.11
C THR A 140 57.91 -36.30 15.96
N ALA A 141 58.00 -37.44 15.28
CA ALA A 141 57.07 -37.81 14.21
C ALA A 141 55.62 -37.84 14.69
N THR A 142 55.37 -38.35 15.90
CA THR A 142 54.03 -38.36 16.51
C THR A 142 53.52 -36.93 16.74
N ARG A 143 54.34 -36.06 17.33
CA ARG A 143 53.99 -34.65 17.57
C ARG A 143 53.65 -33.95 16.25
N ASP A 144 54.47 -34.13 15.23
CA ASP A 144 54.27 -33.51 13.90
C ASP A 144 52.97 -34.00 13.25
N ALA A 145 52.70 -35.30 13.29
CA ALA A 145 51.44 -35.86 12.81
C ALA A 145 50.21 -35.31 13.56
N ARG A 146 50.30 -35.13 14.89
CA ARG A 146 49.22 -34.52 15.68
C ARG A 146 49.04 -33.04 15.37
N ARG A 147 50.14 -32.31 15.12
CA ARG A 147 50.09 -30.91 14.70
C ARG A 147 49.38 -30.75 13.36
N LYS A 148 49.68 -31.61 12.38
CA LYS A 148 48.96 -31.64 11.09
C LYS A 148 47.46 -31.87 11.28
N ARG A 149 47.07 -32.87 12.10
CA ARG A 149 45.66 -33.13 12.40
C ARG A 149 44.96 -31.95 13.09
N LEU A 150 45.66 -31.20 13.95
CA LEU A 150 45.10 -29.98 14.55
C LEU A 150 44.81 -28.92 13.50
N HIS A 151 45.71 -28.71 12.53
CA HIS A 151 45.48 -27.78 11.43
C HIS A 151 44.27 -28.18 10.56
N GLU A 152 44.13 -29.47 10.24
CA GLU A 152 42.98 -30.02 9.53
C GLU A 152 41.68 -29.81 10.32
N ALA A 153 41.66 -30.16 11.61
CA ALA A 153 40.51 -29.96 12.49
C ALA A 153 40.13 -28.47 12.62
N ALA A 154 41.10 -27.57 12.67
CA ALA A 154 40.87 -26.13 12.71
C ALA A 154 40.24 -25.60 11.40
N ALA A 155 40.60 -26.17 10.24
CA ALA A 155 39.94 -25.85 8.97
C ALA A 155 38.47 -26.31 8.98
N VAL A 156 38.19 -27.53 9.44
CA VAL A 156 36.81 -28.06 9.57
C VAL A 156 35.98 -27.22 10.54
N LEU A 157 36.55 -26.81 11.68
CA LEU A 157 35.86 -25.95 12.64
C LEU A 157 35.52 -24.59 12.04
N ARG A 158 36.44 -23.95 11.30
CA ARG A 158 36.19 -22.68 10.61
C ARG A 158 35.07 -22.80 9.59
N ALA A 159 35.10 -23.85 8.75
CA ALA A 159 34.06 -24.10 7.75
C ALA A 159 32.69 -24.34 8.42
N THR A 160 32.65 -25.13 9.49
CA THR A 160 31.41 -25.44 10.22
C THR A 160 30.83 -24.19 10.91
N LYS A 161 31.68 -23.32 11.46
CA LYS A 161 31.26 -22.00 11.99
C LYS A 161 30.60 -21.14 10.91
N ALA A 162 31.16 -21.10 9.70
CA ALA A 162 30.58 -20.36 8.58
C ALA A 162 29.22 -20.94 8.14
N GLN A 163 29.09 -22.28 8.11
CA GLN A 163 27.82 -22.96 7.82
C GLN A 163 26.75 -22.63 8.87
N ALA A 164 27.09 -22.69 10.16
CA ALA A 164 26.17 -22.34 11.24
C ALA A 164 25.71 -20.87 11.17
N ARG A 165 26.61 -19.93 10.89
CA ARG A 165 26.24 -18.52 10.65
C ARG A 165 25.27 -18.37 9.48
N THR A 166 25.53 -19.07 8.38
CA THR A 166 24.67 -19.03 7.19
C THR A 166 23.26 -19.55 7.50
N ALA A 167 23.16 -20.67 8.23
CA ALA A 167 21.88 -21.23 8.65
C ALA A 167 21.10 -20.28 9.58
N ALA A 168 21.79 -19.66 10.55
CA ALA A 168 21.19 -18.69 11.46
C ALA A 168 20.65 -17.45 10.71
N THR A 169 21.43 -16.91 9.76
CA THR A 169 20.97 -15.81 8.89
C THR A 169 19.80 -16.24 8.01
N GLY A 170 19.80 -17.47 7.50
CA GLY A 170 18.68 -18.04 6.74
C GLY A 170 17.38 -18.07 7.55
N LEU A 171 17.45 -18.52 8.80
CA LEU A 171 16.31 -18.50 9.73
C LEU A 171 15.81 -17.08 10.01
N GLN A 172 16.71 -16.13 10.27
CA GLN A 172 16.34 -14.73 10.50
C GLN A 172 15.61 -14.14 9.28
N LYS A 173 16.12 -14.37 8.07
CA LYS A 173 15.48 -13.93 6.82
C LYS A 173 14.09 -14.55 6.63
N ALA A 174 13.97 -15.87 6.82
CA ALA A 174 12.69 -16.56 6.71
C ALA A 174 11.66 -16.01 7.72
N ALA A 175 12.08 -15.77 8.96
CA ALA A 175 11.23 -15.21 10.01
C ALA A 175 10.75 -13.79 9.67
N ALA A 176 11.65 -12.92 9.19
CA ALA A 176 11.31 -11.57 8.77
C ALA A 176 10.29 -11.55 7.62
N VAL A 177 10.48 -12.39 6.60
CA VAL A 177 9.54 -12.51 5.47
C VAL A 177 8.18 -13.04 5.93
N ARG A 178 8.15 -14.03 6.85
CA ARG A 178 6.89 -14.52 7.44
C ARG A 178 6.17 -13.42 8.24
N GLN A 179 6.90 -12.62 9.01
CA GLN A 179 6.34 -11.52 9.79
C GLN A 179 5.74 -10.44 8.88
N ALA A 180 6.44 -10.06 7.81
CA ALA A 180 5.93 -9.11 6.82
C ALA A 180 4.64 -9.62 6.15
N ALA A 181 4.61 -10.90 5.76
CA ALA A 181 3.41 -11.52 5.20
C ALA A 181 2.23 -11.52 6.18
N ALA A 182 2.48 -11.83 7.46
CA ALA A 182 1.45 -11.81 8.49
C ALA A 182 0.91 -10.39 8.74
N ALA A 183 1.77 -9.37 8.72
CA ALA A 183 1.37 -7.97 8.95
C ALA A 183 0.53 -7.37 7.81
N ALA A 184 0.58 -7.93 6.59
CA ALA A 184 -0.20 -7.45 5.45
C ALA A 184 -1.68 -7.87 5.49
N ILE A 185 -1.98 -9.02 6.11
CA ILE A 185 -3.32 -9.59 6.22
C ILE A 185 -4.30 -8.64 6.95
N PRO A 186 -4.05 -8.21 8.21
CA PRO A 186 -5.02 -7.37 8.93
C PRO A 186 -5.26 -6.03 8.24
N LYS A 187 -4.26 -5.46 7.55
CA LYS A 187 -4.42 -4.24 6.75
C LYS A 187 -5.42 -4.45 5.61
N THR A 188 -5.36 -5.60 4.94
CA THR A 188 -6.28 -5.93 3.85
C THR A 188 -7.68 -6.23 4.37
N GLU A 189 -7.79 -6.95 5.50
CA GLU A 189 -9.06 -7.21 6.18
C GLU A 189 -9.74 -5.91 6.62
N GLN A 190 -8.98 -4.98 7.20
CA GLN A 190 -9.50 -3.65 7.57
C GLN A 190 -10.02 -2.88 6.35
N ARG A 191 -9.28 -2.88 5.23
CA ARG A 191 -9.73 -2.22 3.98
C ARG A 191 -11.02 -2.83 3.44
N ILE A 192 -11.23 -4.15 3.58
CA ILE A 192 -12.47 -4.80 3.19
C ILE A 192 -13.62 -4.37 4.10
N ALA A 193 -13.38 -4.33 5.41
CA ALA A 193 -14.37 -3.94 6.41
C ALA A 193 -14.82 -2.47 6.25
N THR A 194 -13.90 -1.56 5.94
CA THR A 194 -14.18 -0.11 5.84
C THR A 194 -14.57 0.36 4.44
N ALA A 195 -14.56 -0.51 3.43
CA ALA A 195 -14.84 -0.13 2.05
C ALA A 195 -16.27 0.40 1.79
N GLY A 196 -17.19 0.39 2.77
CA GLY A 196 -18.57 0.90 2.62
C GLY A 196 -19.43 0.05 1.68
N THR A 197 -20.56 0.57 1.23
CA THR A 197 -21.47 -0.12 0.29
C THR A 197 -21.79 0.77 -0.91
N ALA A 198 -22.13 0.16 -2.05
CA ALA A 198 -22.49 0.91 -3.25
C ALA A 198 -23.70 1.82 -2.97
N ALA A 199 -24.75 1.26 -2.38
CA ALA A 199 -25.93 1.99 -1.96
C ALA A 199 -25.63 3.11 -0.96
N GLY A 200 -24.71 2.90 -0.01
CA GLY A 200 -24.32 3.92 0.96
C GLY A 200 -23.66 5.14 0.32
N TYR A 201 -22.73 4.93 -0.61
CA TYR A 201 -22.12 6.04 -1.34
C TYR A 201 -23.09 6.72 -2.31
N ALA A 202 -23.95 5.96 -2.99
CA ALA A 202 -24.99 6.51 -3.84
C ALA A 202 -25.96 7.40 -3.05
N ALA A 203 -26.38 6.98 -1.86
CA ALA A 203 -27.24 7.77 -0.98
C ALA A 203 -26.56 9.08 -0.54
N GLN A 204 -25.28 9.02 -0.16
CA GLN A 204 -24.50 10.23 0.18
C GLN A 204 -24.38 11.18 -1.01
N ALA A 205 -24.12 10.66 -2.21
CA ALA A 205 -24.07 11.47 -3.44
C ALA A 205 -25.42 12.13 -3.74
N ALA A 206 -26.53 11.40 -3.54
CA ALA A 206 -27.88 11.92 -3.73
C ALA A 206 -28.18 13.10 -2.78
N THR A 207 -27.78 13.00 -1.50
CA THR A 207 -27.97 14.06 -0.50
C THR A 207 -27.32 15.37 -0.91
N VAL A 208 -26.12 15.32 -1.50
CA VAL A 208 -25.36 16.53 -1.86
C VAL A 208 -25.66 17.03 -3.28
N SER A 209 -26.49 16.33 -4.07
CA SER A 209 -26.73 16.63 -5.48
C SER A 209 -27.22 18.06 -5.76
N ARG A 210 -28.06 18.63 -4.88
CA ARG A 210 -28.53 20.03 -5.00
C ARG A 210 -27.44 21.04 -4.66
N ASP A 211 -26.61 20.74 -3.67
CA ASP A 211 -25.48 21.58 -3.28
C ASP A 211 -24.44 21.64 -4.40
N VAL A 212 -24.21 20.52 -5.11
CA VAL A 212 -23.39 20.47 -6.32
C VAL A 212 -23.88 21.47 -7.38
N VAL A 213 -25.20 21.53 -7.62
CA VAL A 213 -25.80 22.48 -8.57
C VAL A 213 -25.59 23.93 -8.10
N THR A 214 -25.88 24.21 -6.83
CA THR A 214 -25.72 25.54 -6.22
C THR A 214 -24.26 26.01 -6.31
N GLU A 215 -23.32 25.11 -6.06
CA GLU A 215 -21.89 25.42 -6.11
C GLU A 215 -21.40 25.64 -7.55
N ILE A 216 -21.77 24.77 -8.49
CA ILE A 216 -21.26 24.84 -9.88
C ILE A 216 -21.84 26.06 -10.62
N ARG A 217 -23.13 26.34 -10.45
CA ARG A 217 -23.86 27.33 -11.28
C ARG A 217 -23.20 28.70 -11.40
N PRO A 218 -22.77 29.39 -10.32
CA PRO A 218 -22.20 30.73 -10.44
C PRO A 218 -20.79 30.76 -11.04
N LYS A 219 -20.07 29.63 -11.07
CA LYS A 219 -18.67 29.53 -11.50
C LYS A 219 -18.44 28.59 -12.69
N PHE A 220 -19.52 28.10 -13.31
CA PHE A 220 -19.44 27.16 -14.42
C PHE A 220 -18.68 27.76 -15.61
N ALA A 221 -17.72 26.99 -16.12
CA ALA A 221 -17.02 27.28 -17.35
C ALA A 221 -17.17 26.11 -18.34
N LEU A 222 -17.08 26.40 -19.65
CA LEU A 222 -17.15 25.36 -20.69
C LEU A 222 -16.07 24.28 -20.50
N ALA A 223 -14.91 24.64 -19.95
CA ALA A 223 -13.81 23.72 -19.64
C ALA A 223 -14.17 22.65 -18.58
N ASP A 224 -15.22 22.88 -17.79
CA ASP A 224 -15.74 21.93 -16.80
C ASP A 224 -16.52 20.78 -17.44
N THR A 225 -16.79 20.86 -18.74
CA THR A 225 -17.43 19.80 -19.52
C THR A 225 -16.43 18.88 -20.20
N THR A 226 -16.90 17.69 -20.58
CA THR A 226 -16.18 16.69 -21.35
C THR A 226 -17.18 15.90 -22.20
N THR A 227 -16.71 15.24 -23.25
CA THR A 227 -17.55 14.40 -24.10
C THR A 227 -17.45 12.93 -23.69
N VAL A 228 -18.59 12.27 -23.55
CA VAL A 228 -18.71 10.83 -23.30
C VAL A 228 -19.65 10.26 -24.35
N TYR A 229 -19.15 9.38 -25.23
CA TYR A 229 -19.92 8.77 -26.31
C TYR A 229 -20.72 9.76 -27.18
N GLY A 230 -20.15 10.95 -27.44
CA GLY A 230 -20.78 12.00 -28.22
C GLY A 230 -21.71 12.93 -27.43
N THR A 231 -21.96 12.65 -26.16
CA THR A 231 -22.74 13.53 -25.26
C THR A 231 -21.80 14.38 -24.41
N THR A 232 -21.90 15.70 -24.52
CA THR A 232 -21.16 16.64 -23.66
C THR A 232 -21.79 16.69 -22.27
N VAL A 233 -21.06 16.40 -21.22
CA VAL A 233 -21.54 16.41 -19.81
C VAL A 233 -20.51 17.08 -18.91
N HIS A 234 -20.89 17.47 -17.69
CA HIS A 234 -19.93 17.96 -16.71
C HIS A 234 -18.97 16.83 -16.29
N ARG A 235 -17.70 17.18 -16.06
CA ARG A 235 -16.67 16.24 -15.55
C ARG A 235 -17.07 15.49 -14.28
N ASN A 236 -17.91 16.06 -13.42
CA ASN A 236 -18.34 15.43 -12.17
C ASN A 236 -19.32 14.28 -12.37
N VAL A 237 -20.04 14.25 -13.49
CA VAL A 237 -20.98 13.17 -13.83
C VAL A 237 -20.45 12.26 -14.92
N ALA A 238 -19.36 12.65 -15.61
CA ALA A 238 -18.84 11.95 -16.78
C ALA A 238 -18.56 10.45 -16.54
N TYR A 239 -17.94 10.09 -15.41
CA TYR A 239 -17.69 8.69 -15.09
C TYR A 239 -19.01 7.92 -14.87
N ALA A 240 -19.94 8.50 -14.10
CA ALA A 240 -21.22 7.87 -13.81
C ALA A 240 -22.07 7.70 -15.08
N PHE A 241 -22.10 8.72 -15.94
CA PHE A 241 -22.77 8.67 -17.24
C PHE A 241 -22.17 7.59 -18.15
N LYS A 242 -20.83 7.54 -18.26
CA LYS A 242 -20.15 6.49 -19.03
C LYS A 242 -20.57 5.11 -18.55
N ARG A 243 -20.54 4.88 -17.24
CA ARG A 243 -20.95 3.60 -16.62
C ARG A 243 -22.42 3.28 -16.91
N MET A 244 -23.32 4.27 -16.85
CA MET A 244 -24.73 4.08 -17.18
C MET A 244 -24.92 3.63 -18.62
N VAL A 245 -24.24 4.27 -19.58
CA VAL A 245 -24.31 3.91 -21.01
C VAL A 245 -23.71 2.52 -21.27
N ASP A 246 -22.56 2.22 -20.65
CA ASP A 246 -21.90 0.91 -20.79
C ASP A 246 -22.78 -0.24 -20.28
N ASP A 247 -23.35 -0.06 -19.09
CA ASP A 247 -24.17 -1.10 -18.46
C ASP A 247 -25.53 -1.24 -19.17
N ALA A 248 -26.14 -0.15 -19.65
CA ALA A 248 -27.33 -0.22 -20.51
C ALA A 248 -27.05 -1.02 -21.78
N ARG A 249 -25.91 -0.76 -22.43
CA ARG A 249 -25.49 -1.47 -23.64
C ARG A 249 -25.27 -2.96 -23.35
N ALA A 250 -24.65 -3.31 -22.23
CA ALA A 250 -24.46 -4.69 -21.81
C ALA A 250 -25.79 -5.44 -21.63
N ASP A 251 -26.83 -4.74 -21.19
CA ASP A 251 -28.20 -5.26 -21.07
C ASP A 251 -29.00 -5.21 -22.40
N GLY A 252 -28.33 -4.93 -23.52
CA GLY A 252 -28.95 -4.84 -24.84
C GLY A 252 -29.89 -3.64 -24.98
N VAL A 253 -29.60 -2.54 -24.29
CA VAL A 253 -30.33 -1.27 -24.35
C VAL A 253 -29.38 -0.18 -24.85
N ALA A 254 -29.49 0.18 -26.13
CA ALA A 254 -28.72 1.28 -26.69
C ALA A 254 -29.32 2.63 -26.26
N ILE A 255 -28.58 3.38 -25.44
CA ILE A 255 -28.91 4.76 -25.09
C ILE A 255 -27.84 5.73 -25.61
N SER A 256 -28.31 6.90 -26.02
CA SER A 256 -27.50 8.08 -26.36
C SER A 256 -28.20 9.31 -25.79
N GLY A 257 -27.72 10.52 -26.04
CA GLY A 257 -28.46 11.70 -25.60
C GLY A 257 -27.79 13.03 -25.84
N GLY A 258 -28.56 14.09 -25.61
CA GLY A 258 -28.11 15.48 -25.61
C GLY A 258 -27.81 15.95 -24.20
N GLY A 259 -26.59 16.43 -23.94
CA GLY A 259 -26.17 16.89 -22.62
C GLY A 259 -26.12 18.41 -22.54
N PHE A 260 -24.91 18.96 -22.36
CA PHE A 260 -24.67 20.39 -22.21
C PHE A 260 -25.25 21.23 -23.34
N ARG A 261 -25.89 22.35 -22.99
CA ARG A 261 -26.31 23.39 -23.93
C ARG A 261 -26.08 24.78 -23.33
N THR A 262 -25.69 25.75 -24.14
CA THR A 262 -25.44 27.12 -23.67
C THR A 262 -26.73 27.81 -23.22
N LYS A 263 -26.60 28.85 -22.39
CA LYS A 263 -27.72 29.74 -22.04
C LYS A 263 -28.37 30.37 -23.28
N GLN A 264 -27.57 30.73 -24.28
CA GLN A 264 -28.07 31.25 -25.55
C GLN A 264 -28.93 30.20 -26.27
N ARG A 265 -28.49 28.95 -26.31
CA ARG A 265 -29.29 27.86 -26.86
C ARG A 265 -30.59 27.65 -26.08
N GLN A 266 -30.57 27.82 -24.76
CA GLN A 266 -31.78 27.77 -23.93
C GLN A 266 -32.79 28.87 -24.32
N ILE A 267 -32.32 30.09 -24.57
CA ILE A 267 -33.14 31.22 -25.02
C ILE A 267 -33.80 30.91 -26.37
N GLU A 268 -33.02 30.40 -27.33
CA GLU A 268 -33.53 30.00 -28.65
C GLU A 268 -34.60 28.91 -28.53
N LEU A 269 -34.35 27.88 -27.73
CA LEU A 269 -35.31 26.79 -27.52
C LEU A 269 -36.64 27.29 -26.96
N ARG A 270 -36.62 28.28 -26.05
CA ARG A 270 -37.87 28.87 -25.54
C ARG A 270 -38.67 29.61 -26.61
N LYS A 271 -37.99 30.30 -27.53
CA LYS A 271 -38.65 30.93 -28.69
C LYS A 271 -39.23 29.87 -29.63
N ILE A 272 -38.42 28.87 -29.99
CA ILE A 272 -38.83 27.75 -30.86
C ILE A 272 -40.04 27.02 -30.27
N ASN A 273 -40.00 26.76 -28.97
CA ASN A 273 -41.05 26.04 -28.25
C ASN A 273 -42.24 26.92 -27.84
N GLY A 274 -42.32 28.16 -28.36
CA GLY A 274 -43.49 29.02 -28.23
C GLY A 274 -43.82 29.41 -26.79
N CYS A 275 -42.81 29.61 -25.95
CA CYS A 275 -43.03 30.13 -24.60
C CYS A 275 -43.58 31.57 -24.67
N PRO A 276 -44.63 31.93 -23.90
CA PRO A 276 -45.19 33.29 -23.91
C PRO A 276 -44.18 34.39 -23.55
N ASP A 277 -43.25 34.08 -22.65
CA ASP A 277 -42.09 34.92 -22.33
C ASP A 277 -40.84 34.07 -22.11
N VAL A 278 -39.66 34.60 -22.48
CA VAL A 278 -38.39 33.88 -22.40
C VAL A 278 -37.87 33.77 -20.97
N TRP A 279 -38.16 34.72 -20.08
CA TRP A 279 -37.48 34.83 -18.79
C TRP A 279 -38.34 34.47 -17.59
N THR A 280 -39.66 34.58 -17.72
CA THR A 280 -40.60 34.50 -16.59
C THR A 280 -41.64 33.39 -16.75
N ALA A 281 -42.05 33.06 -17.98
CA ALA A 281 -43.07 32.04 -18.18
C ALA A 281 -42.62 30.66 -17.64
N PRO A 282 -43.46 29.93 -16.90
CA PRO A 282 -43.10 28.60 -16.42
C PRO A 282 -42.86 27.65 -17.59
N ALA A 283 -42.04 26.61 -17.39
CA ALA A 283 -41.73 25.65 -18.46
C ALA A 283 -42.99 25.02 -19.07
N SER A 284 -44.00 24.74 -18.25
CA SER A 284 -45.29 24.17 -18.67
C SER A 284 -46.14 25.08 -19.57
N ALA A 285 -45.86 26.39 -19.63
CA ALA A 285 -46.56 27.31 -20.53
C ALA A 285 -46.03 27.29 -21.97
N CYS A 286 -44.91 26.63 -22.21
CA CYS A 286 -44.35 26.43 -23.55
C CYS A 286 -45.06 25.25 -24.24
N ARG A 287 -45.12 25.26 -25.58
CA ARG A 287 -45.64 24.13 -26.37
C ARG A 287 -44.86 22.84 -26.10
N VAL A 288 -43.55 22.96 -25.91
CA VAL A 288 -42.68 21.88 -25.41
C VAL A 288 -42.05 22.38 -24.11
N PRO A 289 -42.23 21.70 -22.96
CA PRO A 289 -41.67 22.13 -21.70
C PRO A 289 -40.18 22.46 -21.80
N THR A 290 -39.82 23.69 -21.41
CA THR A 290 -38.46 24.21 -21.58
C THR A 290 -38.10 25.08 -20.38
N ALA A 291 -37.05 24.74 -19.64
CA ALA A 291 -36.63 25.50 -18.46
C ALA A 291 -36.30 26.97 -18.77
N ILE A 292 -36.48 27.84 -17.78
CA ILE A 292 -36.09 29.27 -17.85
C ILE A 292 -34.55 29.36 -17.98
N PRO A 293 -33.99 30.27 -18.81
CA PRO A 293 -32.55 30.39 -18.96
C PRO A 293 -31.85 30.73 -17.65
N GLY A 294 -30.73 30.07 -17.39
CA GLY A 294 -30.01 30.13 -16.12
C GLY A 294 -30.53 29.16 -15.05
N ARG A 295 -31.66 28.45 -15.28
CA ARG A 295 -32.20 27.43 -14.36
C ARG A 295 -32.02 26.00 -14.86
N SER A 296 -31.83 25.80 -16.17
CA SER A 296 -31.65 24.48 -16.76
C SER A 296 -30.36 23.81 -16.26
N LEU A 297 -30.42 22.50 -15.98
CA LEU A 297 -29.22 21.71 -15.66
C LEU A 297 -28.41 21.31 -16.90
N HIS A 298 -29.00 21.39 -18.10
CA HIS A 298 -28.23 21.29 -19.34
C HIS A 298 -27.24 22.46 -19.47
N GLU A 299 -27.52 23.63 -18.89
CA GLU A 299 -26.58 24.75 -18.89
C GLU A 299 -25.33 24.49 -18.04
N LEU A 300 -25.35 23.44 -17.22
CA LEU A 300 -24.22 23.00 -16.40
C LEU A 300 -23.64 21.66 -16.86
N GLY A 301 -24.24 21.01 -17.87
CA GLY A 301 -23.89 19.64 -18.25
C GLY A 301 -24.21 18.59 -17.19
N LEU A 302 -25.10 18.90 -16.24
CA LEU A 302 -25.53 18.00 -15.15
C LEU A 302 -26.86 17.27 -15.46
N ALA A 303 -27.40 17.49 -16.66
CA ALA A 303 -28.56 16.79 -17.20
C ALA A 303 -28.27 16.24 -18.59
N VAL A 304 -29.00 15.19 -18.95
CA VAL A 304 -28.96 14.52 -20.23
C VAL A 304 -30.40 14.21 -20.68
N ASP A 305 -30.71 14.58 -21.91
CA ASP A 305 -31.91 14.19 -22.61
C ASP A 305 -31.58 12.90 -23.37
N ILE A 306 -31.98 11.76 -22.81
CA ILE A 306 -31.65 10.44 -23.33
C ILE A 306 -32.55 10.12 -24.52
N THR A 307 -31.95 9.47 -25.51
CA THR A 307 -32.60 8.88 -26.68
C THR A 307 -32.23 7.40 -26.80
N SER A 308 -33.04 6.66 -27.54
CA SER A 308 -32.77 5.25 -27.89
C SER A 308 -33.13 5.04 -29.35
N ASP A 309 -32.23 4.41 -30.11
CA ASP A 309 -32.36 4.21 -31.56
C ASP A 309 -32.69 5.49 -32.34
N GLY A 310 -32.08 6.61 -31.94
CA GLY A 310 -32.28 7.93 -32.54
C GLY A 310 -33.61 8.61 -32.22
N LYS A 311 -34.43 8.03 -31.32
CA LYS A 311 -35.76 8.57 -30.95
C LYS A 311 -35.80 8.99 -29.48
N SER A 312 -36.59 10.02 -29.18
CA SER A 312 -36.86 10.45 -27.81
C SER A 312 -37.58 9.35 -27.02
N LEU A 313 -37.27 9.24 -25.72
CA LEU A 313 -37.89 8.25 -24.87
C LEU A 313 -39.37 8.57 -24.59
N THR A 314 -40.17 7.52 -24.49
CA THR A 314 -41.50 7.55 -23.87
C THR A 314 -41.52 6.57 -22.72
N LYS A 315 -42.51 6.69 -21.81
CA LYS A 315 -42.67 5.77 -20.66
C LYS A 315 -42.81 4.29 -21.07
N LYS A 316 -43.14 4.02 -22.33
CA LYS A 316 -43.29 2.65 -22.88
C LYS A 316 -41.99 2.08 -23.45
N THR A 317 -41.00 2.92 -23.77
CA THR A 317 -39.73 2.48 -24.39
C THR A 317 -38.94 1.54 -23.47
N LYS A 318 -38.23 0.56 -24.08
CA LYS A 318 -37.33 -0.34 -23.35
C LYS A 318 -36.27 0.44 -22.57
N ALA A 319 -35.69 1.46 -23.20
CA ALA A 319 -34.70 2.33 -22.57
C ALA A 319 -35.24 3.09 -21.36
N PHE A 320 -36.45 3.66 -21.43
CA PHE A 320 -37.06 4.29 -20.25
C PHE A 320 -37.23 3.31 -19.09
N LYS A 321 -37.77 2.11 -19.35
CA LYS A 321 -37.95 1.08 -18.32
C LYS A 321 -36.61 0.67 -17.68
N TRP A 322 -35.57 0.53 -18.50
CA TRP A 322 -34.22 0.24 -18.01
C TRP A 322 -33.69 1.38 -17.13
N LEU A 323 -33.82 2.63 -17.57
CA LEU A 323 -33.37 3.79 -16.79
C LEU A 323 -34.17 3.94 -15.49
N SER A 324 -35.49 3.75 -15.51
CA SER A 324 -36.31 3.78 -14.28
C SER A 324 -35.84 2.77 -13.23
N ALA A 325 -35.34 1.62 -13.65
CA ALA A 325 -34.82 0.59 -12.74
C ALA A 325 -33.35 0.82 -12.32
N ASN A 326 -32.55 1.55 -13.12
CA ASN A 326 -31.10 1.55 -12.98
C ASN A 326 -30.43 2.93 -12.83
N ALA A 327 -31.02 4.01 -13.37
CA ALA A 327 -30.37 5.32 -13.47
C ALA A 327 -29.94 5.88 -12.10
N ALA A 328 -30.70 5.60 -11.03
CA ALA A 328 -30.39 6.02 -9.68
C ALA A 328 -29.04 5.47 -9.18
N LYS A 329 -28.61 4.28 -9.65
CA LYS A 329 -27.28 3.70 -9.33
C LYS A 329 -26.14 4.58 -9.83
N TYR A 330 -26.40 5.33 -10.90
CA TYR A 330 -25.47 6.25 -11.56
C TYR A 330 -25.73 7.72 -11.16
N GLY A 331 -26.57 7.96 -10.15
CA GLY A 331 -26.85 9.30 -9.64
C GLY A 331 -27.80 10.11 -10.53
N TYR A 332 -28.48 9.47 -11.48
CA TYR A 332 -29.46 10.12 -12.37
C TYR A 332 -30.88 9.85 -11.90
N VAL A 333 -31.69 10.91 -11.86
CA VAL A 333 -33.09 10.91 -11.49
C VAL A 333 -33.90 11.47 -12.65
N ASN A 334 -35.05 10.84 -12.95
CA ASN A 334 -35.94 11.31 -14.02
C ASN A 334 -36.75 12.52 -13.56
N LEU A 335 -36.94 13.48 -14.46
CA LEU A 335 -38.00 14.47 -14.34
C LEU A 335 -39.34 13.81 -14.73
N PRO A 336 -40.33 13.67 -13.83
CA PRO A 336 -41.52 12.84 -14.09
C PRO A 336 -42.39 13.27 -15.29
N SER A 337 -42.34 14.55 -15.64
CA SER A 337 -43.05 15.12 -16.80
C SER A 337 -42.35 14.84 -18.13
N GLU A 338 -41.07 14.47 -18.11
CA GLU A 338 -40.22 14.32 -19.30
C GLU A 338 -39.50 12.97 -19.27
N ALA A 339 -40.04 11.97 -19.97
CA ALA A 339 -39.48 10.61 -19.96
C ALA A 339 -38.03 10.54 -20.48
N TRP A 340 -37.61 11.49 -21.32
CA TRP A 340 -36.26 11.59 -21.85
C TRP A 340 -35.29 12.31 -20.90
N HIS A 341 -35.75 13.10 -19.93
CA HIS A 341 -34.89 13.98 -19.15
C HIS A 341 -34.39 13.33 -17.86
N TRP A 342 -33.07 13.28 -17.70
CA TRP A 342 -32.41 12.72 -16.53
C TRP A 342 -31.32 13.65 -16.03
N SER A 343 -31.29 13.91 -14.73
CA SER A 343 -30.30 14.81 -14.12
C SER A 343 -29.94 14.34 -12.71
N ILE A 344 -28.94 14.98 -12.10
CA ILE A 344 -28.53 14.61 -10.74
C ILE A 344 -29.56 14.97 -9.65
N THR A 345 -30.55 15.81 -9.96
CA THR A 345 -31.62 16.23 -9.03
C THR A 345 -33.03 15.84 -9.48
N GLY A 346 -33.20 15.39 -10.73
CA GLY A 346 -34.51 15.13 -11.32
C GLY A 346 -35.23 16.36 -11.87
N GLY A 347 -34.55 17.51 -11.95
CA GLY A 347 -35.10 18.80 -12.37
C GLY A 347 -34.50 19.96 -11.58
#